data_AF-A0A7S3JPB9-F1
#
_entry.id   AF-A0A7S3JPB9-F1
#
_cell.length_a   1.000
_cell.length_b   1.000
_cell.length_c   1.000
_cell.angle_alpha   90.00
_cell.angle_beta   90.00
_cell.angle_gamma   90.00
#
_symmetry.space_group_name_H-M   'P 1'
#
loop_
_entity.id
_entity.type
_entity.pdbx_description
1 polymer ?
#
loop_
_entity_poly.entity_id
_entity_poly.type
_entity_poly.pdbx_seq_one_letter_code
_entity_poly.pdbx_strand_id
1 'polypeptide(L)'
;MQDHIYDGSRNLVLHLGTDFSASRVCIEKQAKNLMDFQLPDNEGNQPKGKKIDKEKKPDHILVCKINTSAVCAGLREKQHNCAESQDAGGYICNYIYYSSMMTMAYVDNADVVFIHVPSFATIRKEKQLACVLEFLKKWILMEI
;
A
#
# COMPACT_ATOMS: atom_id res chain seq x y z
N MET A 1 -30.14 -9.30 -5.92
CA MET A 1 -28.77 -9.56 -5.44
C MET A 1 -27.97 -9.85 -6.70
N GLN A 2 -27.26 -8.85 -7.22
CA GLN A 2 -26.46 -9.02 -8.43
C GLN A 2 -25.11 -9.59 -7.99
N ASP A 3 -24.89 -10.86 -8.31
CA ASP A 3 -23.59 -11.47 -8.18
C ASP A 3 -22.66 -10.79 -9.17
N HIS A 4 -21.88 -9.83 -8.67
CA HIS A 4 -20.78 -9.23 -9.43
C HIS A 4 -19.69 -10.30 -9.58
N ILE A 5 -19.78 -11.08 -10.66
CA ILE A 5 -18.75 -12.02 -11.05
C ILE A 5 -17.55 -11.19 -11.53
N TYR A 6 -16.44 -11.27 -10.81
CA TYR A 6 -15.16 -10.70 -11.23
C TYR A 6 -14.73 -11.37 -12.54
N ASP A 7 -14.64 -10.58 -13.62
CA ASP A 7 -14.39 -11.05 -14.98
C ASP A 7 -12.90 -11.25 -15.31
N GLY A 8 -12.01 -10.99 -14.34
CA GLY A 8 -10.55 -11.09 -14.53
C GLY A 8 -9.93 -9.94 -15.34
N SER A 9 -10.69 -8.89 -15.67
CA SER A 9 -10.21 -7.77 -16.51
C SER A 9 -9.33 -6.76 -15.79
N ARG A 10 -9.30 -6.77 -14.45
CA ARG A 10 -8.49 -5.88 -13.60
C ARG A 10 -7.53 -6.67 -12.73
N ASN A 11 -6.31 -6.20 -12.56
CA ASN A 11 -5.31 -6.83 -11.71
C ASN A 11 -5.02 -5.96 -10.48
N LEU A 12 -4.86 -6.58 -9.32
CA LEU A 12 -4.43 -5.90 -8.09
C LEU A 12 -3.08 -6.45 -7.64
N VAL A 13 -2.09 -5.57 -7.51
CA VAL A 13 -0.87 -5.84 -6.76
C VAL A 13 -1.03 -5.22 -5.38
N LEU A 14 -1.33 -6.06 -4.38
CA LEU A 14 -1.43 -5.67 -2.98
C LEU A 14 -0.14 -6.03 -2.25
N HIS A 15 0.56 -5.02 -1.75
CA HIS A 15 1.68 -5.19 -0.83
C HIS A 15 1.24 -5.02 0.62
N LEU A 16 1.80 -5.82 1.51
CA LEU A 16 1.62 -5.69 2.96
C LEU A 16 2.98 -5.50 3.62
N GLY A 17 3.07 -4.51 4.51
CA GLY A 17 4.26 -4.25 5.31
C GLY A 17 3.90 -4.06 6.78
N THR A 18 4.82 -4.38 7.69
CA THR A 18 4.62 -4.10 9.12
C THR A 18 5.25 -2.76 9.47
N ASP A 19 4.47 -1.87 10.08
CA ASP A 19 4.96 -0.66 10.74
C ASP A 19 4.76 -0.80 12.26
N PHE A 20 5.86 -0.98 12.99
CA PHE A 20 5.82 -1.16 14.45
C PHE A 20 5.38 0.10 15.20
N SER A 21 5.45 1.28 14.58
CA SER A 21 5.01 2.55 15.15
C SER A 21 3.53 2.84 14.89
N ALA A 22 2.92 2.13 13.93
CA ALA A 22 1.53 2.35 13.57
C ALA A 22 0.57 1.91 14.69
N SER A 23 -0.47 2.71 14.92
CA SER A 23 -1.57 2.39 15.84
C SER A 23 -2.86 1.96 15.12
N ARG A 24 -2.79 1.83 13.78
CA ARG A 24 -3.91 1.55 12.86
C ARG A 24 -3.40 0.95 11.58
N VAL A 25 -4.28 0.32 10.80
CA VAL A 25 -3.96 -0.12 9.43
C VAL A 25 -3.89 1.11 8.52
N CYS A 26 -2.78 1.30 7.83
CA CYS A 26 -2.54 2.47 6.97
C CYS A 26 -2.58 2.04 5.51
N ILE A 27 -3.50 2.62 4.73
CA ILE A 27 -3.54 2.43 3.28
C ILE A 27 -2.72 3.55 2.65
N GLU A 28 -1.60 3.19 2.03
CA GLU A 28 -0.68 4.14 1.43
C GLU A 28 -1.26 4.70 0.13
N LYS A 29 -1.31 6.02 0.04
CA LYS A 29 -1.74 6.76 -1.15
C LYS A 29 -0.62 6.90 -2.17
N GLN A 30 0.63 6.94 -1.70
CA GLN A 30 1.74 7.35 -2.53
C GLN A 30 3.07 6.75 -2.12
N ALA A 31 3.98 6.67 -3.09
CA ALA A 31 5.36 6.23 -2.93
C ALA A 31 6.34 7.32 -3.42
N LYS A 32 7.49 7.44 -2.77
CA LYS A 32 8.53 8.43 -3.07
C LYS A 32 9.70 7.80 -3.81
N ASN A 33 10.31 8.51 -4.74
CA ASN A 33 11.49 8.06 -5.49
C ASN A 33 12.80 8.12 -4.66
N LEU A 34 12.78 7.53 -3.47
CA LEU A 34 13.88 7.62 -2.51
C LEU A 34 14.09 6.30 -1.76
N MET A 35 15.35 5.90 -1.68
CA MET A 35 15.86 4.88 -0.78
C MET A 35 16.77 5.56 0.23
N ASP A 36 16.29 5.66 1.47
CA ASP A 36 17.04 6.23 2.59
C ASP A 36 16.91 5.34 3.83
N PHE A 37 17.65 4.23 3.79
CA PHE A 37 17.46 3.11 4.71
C PHE A 37 18.15 3.43 6.03
N GLN A 38 17.37 3.65 7.09
CA GLN A 38 17.92 3.95 8.43
C GLN A 38 18.67 2.75 9.04
N LEU A 39 18.28 1.54 8.64
CA LEU A 39 18.91 0.27 9.02
C LEU A 39 19.26 -0.51 7.74
N PRO A 40 20.28 -1.39 7.74
CA PRO A 40 20.54 -2.27 6.60
C PRO A 40 19.35 -3.22 6.37
N ASP A 41 19.15 -3.64 5.12
CA ASP A 41 18.29 -4.79 4.82
C ASP A 41 18.93 -6.12 5.24
N ASN A 42 18.23 -7.22 5.01
CA ASN A 42 18.69 -8.56 5.38
C ASN A 42 19.98 -8.99 4.65
N GLU A 43 20.32 -8.36 3.53
CA GLU A 43 21.55 -8.59 2.78
C GLU A 43 22.65 -7.58 3.13
N GLY A 44 22.40 -6.66 4.06
CA GLY A 44 23.35 -5.64 4.49
C GLY A 44 23.31 -4.36 3.64
N ASN A 45 22.41 -4.24 2.66
CA ASN A 45 22.32 -3.03 1.85
C ASN A 45 21.70 -1.89 2.66
N GLN A 46 22.34 -0.72 2.64
CA GLN A 46 21.86 0.47 3.33
C GLN A 46 22.01 1.72 2.45
N PRO A 47 21.26 1.83 1.34
CA PRO A 47 21.27 3.02 0.50
C PRO A 47 20.92 4.27 1.31
N LYS A 48 21.71 5.33 1.12
CA LYS A 48 21.51 6.65 1.74
C LYS A 48 21.22 7.68 0.66
N GLY A 49 20.02 8.27 0.70
CA GLY A 49 19.59 9.28 -0.26
C GLY A 49 19.68 8.86 -1.74
N LYS A 50 19.46 7.58 -2.06
CA LYS A 50 19.54 7.08 -3.45
C LYS A 50 18.18 7.13 -4.13
N LYS A 51 18.16 7.37 -5.44
CA LYS A 51 16.94 7.31 -6.25
C LYS A 51 16.60 5.87 -6.64
N ILE A 52 15.31 5.55 -6.68
CA ILE A 52 14.80 4.27 -7.18
C ILE A 52 14.82 4.31 -8.72
N ASP A 53 14.14 5.30 -9.29
CA ASP A 53 14.18 5.68 -10.70
C ASP A 53 15.25 6.76 -10.91
N LYS A 54 16.31 6.39 -11.64
CA LYS A 54 17.45 7.25 -11.93
C LYS A 54 17.10 8.42 -12.85
N GLU A 55 16.05 8.31 -13.65
CA GLU A 55 15.64 9.33 -14.62
C GLU A 55 14.77 10.42 -14.01
N LYS A 56 14.22 10.18 -12.81
CA LYS A 56 13.35 11.13 -12.10
C LYS A 56 14.10 11.89 -11.00
N LYS A 57 13.47 12.94 -10.48
CA LYS A 57 13.97 13.67 -9.30
C LYS A 57 13.79 12.80 -8.03
N PRO A 58 14.62 12.99 -6.98
CA PRO A 58 14.50 12.23 -5.73
C PRO A 58 13.17 12.40 -4.99
N ASP A 59 12.50 13.53 -5.20
CA ASP A 59 11.20 13.88 -4.61
C ASP A 59 10.01 13.52 -5.52
N HIS A 60 10.25 12.78 -6.61
CA HIS A 60 9.16 12.34 -7.48
C HIS A 60 8.23 11.39 -6.72
N ILE A 61 6.92 11.65 -6.82
CA ILE A 61 5.87 10.91 -6.14
C ILE A 61 5.03 10.18 -7.16
N LEU A 62 4.74 8.91 -6.88
CA LEU A 62 3.70 8.15 -7.57
C LEU A 62 2.49 8.03 -6.65
N VAL A 63 1.30 8.35 -7.16
CA VAL A 63 0.02 8.27 -6.42
C VAL A 63 -0.78 7.08 -6.94
N CYS A 64 -1.34 6.25 -6.05
CA CYS A 64 -2.13 5.10 -6.48
C CYS A 64 -3.44 5.53 -7.12
N LYS A 65 -3.93 4.71 -8.05
CA LYS A 65 -5.20 4.95 -8.75
C LYS A 65 -6.42 4.78 -7.84
N ILE A 66 -6.29 3.98 -6.78
CA ILE A 66 -7.36 3.72 -5.81
C ILE A 66 -7.63 4.99 -4.98
N ASN A 67 -8.91 5.32 -4.76
CA ASN A 67 -9.30 6.42 -3.87
C ASN A 67 -9.21 5.99 -2.40
N THR A 68 -7.99 6.01 -1.86
CA THR A 68 -7.68 5.55 -0.50
C THR A 68 -8.47 6.25 0.60
N SER A 69 -8.81 7.53 0.44
CA SER A 69 -9.69 8.26 1.36
C SER A 69 -11.10 7.67 1.42
N ALA A 70 -11.73 7.43 0.26
CA ALA A 70 -13.06 6.83 0.17
C ALA A 70 -13.07 5.39 0.71
N VAL A 71 -12.04 4.61 0.36
CA VAL A 71 -11.83 3.25 0.90
C VAL A 71 -11.79 3.28 2.42
N CYS A 72 -10.95 4.14 3.00
CA CYS A 72 -10.79 4.21 4.44
C CYS A 72 -12.07 4.69 5.12
N ALA A 73 -12.85 5.57 4.50
CA ALA A 73 -14.17 5.96 5.00
C ALA A 73 -15.10 4.74 5.10
N GLY A 74 -15.25 3.98 4.02
CA GLY A 74 -16.10 2.78 4.01
C GLY A 74 -15.61 1.66 4.93
N LEU A 75 -14.30 1.53 5.14
CA LEU A 75 -13.73 0.59 6.12
C LEU A 75 -14.03 1.02 7.56
N ARG A 76 -13.92 2.32 7.86
CA ARG A 76 -14.26 2.86 9.19
C ARG A 76 -15.74 2.77 9.51
N GLU A 77 -16.63 2.91 8.52
CA GLU A 77 -18.07 2.65 8.67
C GLU A 77 -18.34 1.20 9.13
N LYS A 78 -17.49 0.26 8.69
CA LYS A 78 -17.49 -1.14 9.13
C LYS A 78 -16.63 -1.39 10.39
N GLN A 79 -16.31 -0.34 11.13
CA GLN A 79 -15.58 -0.37 12.41
C GLN A 79 -14.14 -0.89 12.31
N HIS A 80 -13.51 -0.82 11.14
CA HIS A 80 -12.08 -1.09 11.01
C HIS A 80 -11.25 0.12 11.45
N ASN A 81 -10.20 -0.11 12.25
CA ASN A 81 -9.25 0.92 12.65
C ASN A 81 -8.21 1.13 11.53
N CYS A 82 -8.54 2.02 10.58
CA CYS A 82 -7.67 2.33 9.45
C CYS A 82 -7.65 3.82 9.05
N ALA A 83 -6.60 4.24 8.35
CA ALA A 83 -6.46 5.57 7.79
C ALA A 83 -5.70 5.58 6.46
N GLU A 84 -5.89 6.64 5.68
CA GLU A 84 -5.00 6.98 4.56
C GLU A 84 -3.64 7.41 5.13
N SER A 85 -2.56 6.97 4.48
CA SER A 85 -1.21 7.45 4.72
C SER A 85 -0.61 8.02 3.44
N GLN A 86 0.20 9.06 3.58
CA GLN A 86 0.91 9.71 2.47
C GLN A 86 2.42 9.47 2.56
N ASP A 87 2.84 8.56 3.43
CA ASP A 87 4.24 8.24 3.64
C ASP A 87 4.43 6.75 3.88
N ALA A 88 4.78 6.02 2.82
CA ALA A 88 5.16 4.61 2.89
C ALA A 88 6.56 4.39 3.51
N GLY A 89 7.18 5.43 4.06
CA GLY A 89 8.50 5.40 4.70
C GLY A 89 9.65 5.61 3.72
N GLY A 90 10.88 5.45 4.22
CA GLY A 90 12.12 5.54 3.43
C GLY A 90 12.81 4.20 3.17
N TYR A 91 12.22 3.09 3.62
CA TYR A 91 12.83 1.77 3.65
C TYR A 91 12.30 0.85 2.53
N ILE A 92 12.41 -0.48 2.71
CA ILE A 92 12.05 -1.49 1.70
C ILE A 92 10.57 -1.41 1.29
N CYS A 93 9.67 -0.99 2.19
CA CYS A 93 8.25 -0.82 1.91
C CYS A 93 8.01 0.22 0.81
N ASN A 94 8.61 1.41 0.94
CA ASN A 94 8.54 2.44 -0.09
C ASN A 94 9.25 2.01 -1.38
N TYR A 95 10.41 1.35 -1.27
CA TYR A 95 11.15 0.86 -2.43
C TYR A 95 10.32 -0.09 -3.30
N ILE A 96 9.72 -1.13 -2.69
CA ILE A 96 8.93 -2.12 -3.44
C ILE A 96 7.63 -1.52 -3.95
N TYR A 97 7.03 -0.59 -3.19
CA TYR A 97 5.80 0.08 -3.60
C TYR A 97 6.03 0.95 -4.84
N TYR A 98 7.01 1.85 -4.79
CA TYR A 98 7.38 2.71 -5.91
C TYR A 98 7.78 1.89 -7.14
N SER A 99 8.63 0.86 -6.95
CA SER A 99 9.07 -0.01 -8.04
C SER A 99 7.88 -0.72 -8.71
N SER A 100 6.94 -1.24 -7.91
CA SER A 100 5.75 -1.91 -8.44
C SER A 100 4.83 -0.95 -9.19
N MET A 101 4.61 0.26 -8.67
CA MET A 101 3.82 1.28 -9.35
C MET A 101 4.44 1.68 -10.69
N MET A 102 5.77 1.81 -10.73
CA MET A 102 6.51 2.09 -11.96
C MET A 102 6.38 0.96 -12.98
N THR A 103 6.57 -0.29 -12.58
CA THR A 103 6.46 -1.45 -13.48
C THR A 103 5.02 -1.63 -13.99
N MET A 104 4.02 -1.47 -13.12
CA MET A 104 2.61 -1.67 -13.47
C MET A 104 1.99 -0.46 -14.20
N ALA A 105 2.73 0.65 -14.36
CA ALA A 105 2.25 1.81 -15.13
C ALA A 105 1.96 1.48 -16.60
N TYR A 106 2.59 0.45 -17.14
CA TYR A 106 2.44 0.00 -18.54
C TYR A 106 1.50 -1.21 -18.67
N VAL A 107 0.89 -1.66 -17.57
CA VAL A 107 -0.06 -2.78 -17.58
C VAL A 107 -1.46 -2.21 -17.51
N ASP A 108 -2.26 -2.54 -18.53
CA ASP A 108 -3.66 -2.13 -18.58
C ASP A 108 -4.43 -2.71 -17.39
N ASN A 109 -5.33 -1.89 -16.84
CA ASN A 109 -6.22 -2.28 -15.75
C ASN A 109 -5.52 -2.84 -14.50
N ALA A 110 -4.27 -2.46 -14.25
CA ALA A 110 -3.55 -2.81 -13.02
C ALA A 110 -3.61 -1.67 -11.98
N ASP A 111 -3.99 -2.04 -10.76
CA ASP A 111 -3.89 -1.23 -9.56
C ASP A 111 -2.75 -1.75 -8.66
N VAL A 112 -2.03 -0.83 -8.04
CA VAL A 112 -0.99 -1.15 -7.05
C VAL A 112 -1.29 -0.39 -5.78
N VAL A 113 -1.33 -1.10 -4.66
CA VAL A 113 -1.59 -0.53 -3.35
C VAL A 113 -0.67 -1.16 -2.30
N PHE A 114 -0.29 -0.36 -1.32
CA PHE A 114 0.47 -0.83 -0.17
C PHE A 114 -0.37 -0.59 1.09
N ILE A 115 -0.42 -1.58 1.97
CA ILE A 115 -1.07 -1.45 3.27
C ILE A 115 -0.04 -1.75 4.35
N HIS A 116 0.28 -0.73 5.16
CA HIS A 116 0.99 -0.94 6.41
C HIS A 116 0.03 -1.46 7.47
N VAL A 117 0.41 -2.55 8.13
CA VAL A 117 -0.28 -3.08 9.29
C VAL A 117 0.58 -2.90 10.53
N PRO A 118 -0.02 -2.65 11.71
CA PRO A 118 0.75 -2.51 12.93
C PRO A 118 1.23 -3.88 13.45
N SER A 119 2.02 -3.89 14.52
CA SER A 119 2.37 -5.15 15.18
C SER A 119 1.12 -5.90 15.68
N PHE A 120 1.21 -7.23 15.79
CA PHE A 120 0.10 -8.03 16.33
C PHE A 120 -0.20 -7.76 17.82
N ALA A 121 0.77 -7.21 18.55
CA ALA A 121 0.56 -6.75 19.92
C ALA A 121 -0.29 -5.47 19.98
N THR A 122 -0.18 -4.61 18.96
CA THR A 122 -0.96 -3.36 18.84
C THR A 122 -2.37 -3.62 18.33
N ILE A 123 -2.51 -4.38 17.24
CA ILE A 123 -3.80 -4.83 16.71
C ILE A 123 -3.69 -6.32 16.43
N ARG A 124 -4.58 -7.12 17.02
CA ARG A 124 -4.59 -8.58 16.82
C ARG A 124 -4.67 -8.93 15.33
N LYS A 125 -3.95 -9.97 14.93
CA LYS A 125 -3.91 -10.51 13.56
C LYS A 125 -5.30 -10.65 12.94
N GLU A 126 -6.26 -11.20 13.68
CA GLU A 126 -7.65 -11.40 13.20
C GLU A 126 -8.32 -10.08 12.76
N LYS A 127 -8.07 -8.98 13.48
CA LYS A 127 -8.64 -7.67 13.17
C LYS A 127 -7.95 -7.02 11.96
N GLN A 128 -6.64 -7.19 11.85
CA GLN A 128 -5.88 -6.75 10.67
C GLN A 128 -6.33 -7.51 9.42
N LEU A 129 -6.44 -8.84 9.51
CA LEU A 129 -6.92 -9.68 8.43
C LEU A 129 -8.33 -9.31 8.01
N ALA A 130 -9.24 -9.08 8.97
CA ALA A 130 -10.59 -8.62 8.65
C ALA A 130 -10.59 -7.29 7.88
N CYS A 131 -9.74 -6.33 8.25
CA CYS A 131 -9.60 -5.07 7.54
C CYS A 131 -9.09 -5.25 6.09
N VAL A 132 -8.08 -6.10 5.89
CA VAL A 132 -7.51 -6.36 4.56
C VAL A 132 -8.49 -7.13 3.68
N LEU A 133 -9.21 -8.12 4.24
CA LEU A 133 -10.25 -8.83 3.50
C LEU A 133 -11.40 -7.90 3.11
N GLU A 134 -11.77 -6.98 3.99
CA GLU A 134 -12.82 -6.00 3.67
C GLU A 134 -12.38 -5.00 2.60
N PHE A 135 -11.10 -4.59 2.61
CA PHE A 135 -10.48 -3.84 1.51
C PHE A 135 -10.59 -4.61 0.19
N LEU A 136 -10.18 -5.88 0.18
CA LEU A 136 -10.21 -6.73 -1.02
C LEU A 136 -11.63 -6.92 -1.55
N LYS A 137 -12.62 -7.14 -0.67
CA LYS A 137 -14.03 -7.22 -1.07
C LYS A 137 -14.49 -5.94 -1.75
N LYS A 138 -14.18 -4.77 -1.17
CA LYS A 138 -14.51 -3.48 -1.77
C LYS A 138 -13.89 -3.31 -3.16
N TRP A 139 -12.62 -3.73 -3.31
CA TRP A 139 -11.94 -3.67 -4.61
C TRP A 139 -12.60 -4.59 -5.65
N ILE A 140 -12.88 -5.84 -5.27
CA ILE A 140 -13.55 -6.84 -6.14
C ILE A 140 -14.95 -6.35 -6.56
N LEU A 141 -15.70 -5.75 -5.64
CA LEU A 141 -17.04 -5.22 -5.89
C LEU A 141 -17.05 -3.85 -6.59
N MET A 142 -15.88 -3.31 -6.95
CA MET A 142 -15.72 -2.02 -7.61
C MET A 142 -16.30 -0.84 -6.79
N GLU A 143 -16.29 -0.95 -5.47
CA GLU A 143 -16.71 0.13 -4.57
C GLU A 143 -15.58 1.14 -4.30
N ILE A 144 -14.38 0.91 -4.85
CA ILE A 144 -13.15 1.70 -4.61
C ILE A 144 -12.21 1.76 -5.82
#